data_AF-A0A2N5A815-F1
#
_entry.id   AF-A0A2N5A815-F1
#
_cell.length_a   1.000
_cell.length_b   1.000
_cell.length_c   1.000
_cell.angle_alpha   90.00
_cell.angle_beta   90.00
_cell.angle_gamma   90.00
#
_symmetry.space_group_name_H-M   'P 1'
#
loop_
_entity.id
_entity.type
_entity.pdbx_description
1 polymer ?
#
loop_
_entity_poly.entity_id
_entity_poly.type
_entity_poly.pdbx_seq_one_letter_code
_entity_poly.pdbx_strand_id
1 'polypeptide(L)' 'HPYTRGLIASRPVPGERRRRLYSIPGQVPDLAALPAGCAFAGRCERATARCREAIPPLLGERQRAACFYSEFAEATA' A
#
# COMPACT_ATOMS: atom_id res chain seq x y z
N HIS A 1 -5.65 2.03 0.51
CA HIS A 1 -4.41 1.33 0.10
C HIS A 1 -3.46 1.16 1.31
N PRO A 2 -2.92 -0.03 1.60
CA PRO A 2 -2.10 -0.28 2.80
C PRO A 2 -0.85 0.60 2.90
N TYR A 3 -0.16 0.83 1.78
CA TYR A 3 1.01 1.71 1.76
C TYR A 3 0.70 3.16 2.22
N THR A 4 -0.40 3.75 1.72
CA THR A 4 -0.83 5.09 2.15
C THR A 4 -1.17 5.14 3.64
N ARG A 5 -1.80 4.09 4.18
CA ARG A 5 -2.05 3.97 5.63
C ARG A 5 -0.74 3.94 6.41
N GLY A 6 0.24 3.17 5.94
CA GLY A 6 1.58 3.12 6.53
C GLY A 6 2.27 4.49 6.53
N LEU A 7 2.21 5.23 5.41
CA LEU A 7 2.79 6.57 5.32
C LEU A 7 2.16 7.54 6.33
N ILE A 8 0.83 7.51 6.47
CA ILE A 8 0.13 8.34 7.47
C ILE A 8 0.58 7.96 8.89
N ALA A 9 0.70 6.67 9.19
CA ALA A 9 1.15 6.17 10.48
C ALA A 9 2.64 6.50 10.79
N SER A 10 3.47 6.65 9.77
CA SER A 10 4.89 7.04 9.90
C SER A 10 5.09 8.54 10.15
N ARG A 11 4.05 9.37 10.04
CA ARG A 11 4.20 10.82 10.27
C ARG A 11 4.37 11.14 11.75
N PRO A 12 5.37 11.95 12.13
CA PRO A 12 5.46 12.47 13.49
C PRO A 12 4.32 13.45 13.76
N VAL A 13 3.77 13.39 14.97
CA VAL A 13 2.75 14.35 15.46
C VAL A 13 3.48 15.40 16.31
N PRO A 14 3.40 16.70 15.96
CA PRO A 14 4.02 17.77 16.74
C PRO A 14 3.53 17.75 18.19
N GLY A 15 4.46 17.82 19.14
CA GLY A 15 4.15 17.79 20.58
C GLY A 15 3.95 16.40 21.17
N GLU A 16 3.83 15.34 20.36
CA GLU A 16 3.71 13.97 20.84
C GLU A 16 5.08 13.29 20.93
N ARG A 17 5.56 13.01 22.14
CA ARG A 17 6.77 12.18 22.34
C ARG A 17 6.44 10.71 22.17
N ARG A 18 6.34 10.23 20.93
CA ARG A 18 6.31 8.78 20.64
C ARG A 18 7.71 8.19 20.77
N ARG A 19 7.83 7.07 21.51
CA ARG A 19 9.10 6.35 21.66
C ARG A 19 9.60 5.73 20.35
N ARG A 20 8.69 5.32 19.45
CA ARG A 20 9.00 4.77 18.12
C ARG A 20 7.92 5.14 17.12
N LEU A 21 8.33 5.64 15.95
CA LEU A 21 7.44 5.84 14.81
C LEU A 21 7.22 4.51 14.11
N TYR A 22 6.05 4.35 13.49
CA TYR A 22 5.81 3.21 12.61
C TYR A 22 6.75 3.30 11.41
N SER A 23 7.46 2.21 11.12
CA SER A 23 8.31 2.09 9.93
C SER A 23 7.67 1.11 8.97
N ILE A 24 7.56 1.49 7.70
CA ILE A 24 7.04 0.60 6.66
C ILE A 24 8.09 -0.47 6.39
N PRO A 25 7.78 -1.76 6.58
CA PRO A 25 8.75 -2.84 6.39
C PRO A 25 9.12 -3.02 4.90
N GLY A 26 10.30 -3.61 4.68
CA GLY A 26 10.82 -3.92 3.34
C GLY A 26 11.57 -2.74 2.68
N GLN A 27 11.91 -2.91 1.40
CA GLN A 27 12.72 -1.96 0.62
C GLN A 27 11.95 -1.45 -0.60
N VAL A 28 12.31 -0.26 -1.09
CA VAL A 28 11.78 0.26 -2.36
C VAL A 28 12.22 -0.67 -3.48
N PRO A 29 11.32 -1.13 -4.37
CA PRO A 29 11.74 -1.95 -5.51
C PRO A 29 12.61 -1.14 -6.46
N ASP A 30 13.46 -1.83 -7.21
CA ASP A 30 14.17 -1.21 -8.32
C ASP A 30 13.15 -0.78 -9.40
N LEU A 31 13.22 0.50 -9.79
CA LEU A 31 12.33 1.06 -10.81
C LEU A 31 12.64 0.52 -12.22
N ALA A 32 13.85 0.02 -12.46
CA ALA A 32 14.23 -0.65 -13.70
C ALA A 32 13.76 -2.12 -13.75
N ALA A 33 13.40 -2.71 -12.60
CA ALA A 33 13.01 -4.11 -12.46
C ALA A 33 11.74 -4.25 -11.61
N LEU A 34 10.67 -3.58 -12.02
CA LEU A 34 9.38 -3.67 -11.34
C LEU A 34 8.79 -5.09 -11.46
N PRO A 35 8.10 -5.57 -10.40
CA PRO A 35 7.43 -6.87 -10.46
C PRO A 35 6.26 -6.84 -11.44
N ALA A 36 5.88 -8.03 -11.94
CA ALA A 36 4.73 -8.18 -12.84
C ALA A 36 3.39 -7.79 -12.19
N GLY A 37 3.28 -7.98 -10.87
CA GLY A 37 2.11 -7.57 -10.08
C GLY A 37 2.22 -6.19 -9.44
N CYS A 38 1.55 -6.02 -8.32
CA CYS A 38 1.60 -4.80 -7.52
C CYS A 38 3.03 -4.47 -7.06
N ALA A 39 3.56 -3.30 -7.45
CA ALA A 39 4.88 -2.81 -7.04
C ALA A 39 5.06 -2.69 -5.51
N PHE A 40 3.97 -2.67 -4.75
CA PHE A 40 3.99 -2.60 -3.29
C PHE A 40 3.91 -3.97 -2.60
N ALA A 41 3.74 -5.07 -3.33
CA ALA A 41 3.53 -6.39 -2.75
C ALA A 41 4.68 -6.83 -1.81
N GLY A 42 5.92 -6.42 -2.07
CA GLY A 42 7.07 -6.71 -1.21
C GLY A 42 7.11 -5.93 0.12
N ARG A 43 6.30 -4.87 0.26
CA ARG A 43 6.21 -4.01 1.47
C ARG A 43 4.82 -3.97 2.09
N CYS A 44 3.86 -4.64 1.48
CA CYS A 44 2.47 -4.60 1.88
C CYS A 44 2.17 -5.74 2.85
N GLU A 45 1.76 -5.41 4.07
CA GLU A 45 1.36 -6.37 5.10
C GLU A 45 0.13 -7.23 4.71
N ARG A 46 -0.66 -6.76 3.73
CA ARG A 46 -1.85 -7.45 3.20
C ARG A 46 -1.59 -8.14 1.85
N ALA A 47 -0.33 -8.29 1.42
CA ALA A 47 -0.02 -8.87 0.12
C ALA A 47 -0.43 -10.35 0.05
N THR A 48 -1.10 -10.73 -1.04
CA THR A 48 -1.46 -12.12 -1.36
C THR A 48 -0.80 -12.56 -2.67
N ALA A 49 -0.96 -13.83 -3.05
CA ALA A 49 -0.47 -14.35 -4.34
C ALA A 49 -1.00 -13.53 -5.52
N ARG A 50 -2.30 -13.20 -5.51
CA ARG A 50 -2.95 -12.33 -6.50
C ARG A 50 -2.25 -10.98 -6.66
N CYS A 51 -1.75 -10.38 -5.57
CA CYS A 51 -1.02 -9.12 -5.62
C CYS A 51 0.33 -9.23 -6.33
N ARG A 52 0.95 -10.42 -6.38
CA ARG A 52 2.25 -10.65 -7.03
C ARG A 52 2.09 -11.01 -8.51
N GLU A 53 0.95 -11.58 -8.88
CA GLU A 53 0.66 -12.08 -10.22
C GLU A 53 -0.04 -11.05 -11.12
N ALA A 54 -0.79 -10.10 -10.54
CA ALA A 54 -1.57 -9.13 -11.30
C ALA A 54 -1.51 -7.72 -10.74
N ILE A 55 -1.70 -6.74 -11.63
CA ILE A 55 -1.83 -5.33 -11.27
C ILE A 55 -3.31 -5.05 -10.94
N PRO A 56 -3.63 -4.49 -9.76
CA PRO A 56 -5.01 -4.16 -9.42
C PRO A 56 -5.54 -2.98 -10.26
N PRO A 57 -6.83 -2.99 -10.63
CA PRO A 57 -7.44 -1.85 -11.32
C PRO A 57 -7.50 -0.63 -10.40
N LEU A 58 -7.44 0.58 -10.98
CA LEU A 58 -7.66 1.83 -10.26
C LEU A 58 -9.17 2.03 -10.06
N LEU A 59 -9.63 1.91 -8.82
CA LEU A 59 -11.05 2.01 -8.47
C LEU A 59 -11.33 3.26 -7.63
N GLY A 60 -12.58 3.74 -7.67
CA GLY A 60 -13.07 4.92 -6.96
C GLY A 60 -13.23 6.15 -7.86
N GLU A 61 -13.92 7.18 -7.35
CA GLU A 61 -14.17 8.43 -8.08
C GLU A 61 -13.27 9.56 -7.59
N ARG A 62 -13.63 10.20 -6.46
CA ARG A 62 -12.85 11.31 -5.85
C ARG A 62 -11.60 10.80 -5.16
N GLN A 63 -11.72 9.69 -4.44
CA GLN A 63 -10.61 8.97 -3.83
C GLN A 63 -10.43 7.67 -4.58
N ARG A 64 -9.20 7.43 -5.05
CA ARG A 64 -8.90 6.30 -5.93
C ARG A 64 -7.78 5.45 -5.35
N ALA A 65 -7.88 4.15 -5.55
CA ALA A 65 -6.84 3.20 -5.16
C ALA A 65 -6.73 2.05 -6.16
N ALA A 66 -5.50 1.74 -6.56
CA ALA A 66 -5.16 0.49 -7.23
C ALA A 66 -4.79 -0.55 -6.17
N CYS A 67 -5.78 -1.28 -5.66
CA CYS A 67 -5.58 -2.30 -4.63
C CYS A 67 -6.69 -3.35 -4.72
N PHE A 68 -6.34 -4.65 -4.69
CA PHE A 68 -7.35 -5.72 -4.65
C PHE A 68 -8.16 -5.77 -3.34
N TYR A 69 -7.71 -5.06 -2.30
CA TYR A 69 -8.30 -5.10 -0.95
C TYR A 69 -8.51 -3.68 -0.39
N SER A 70 -8.78 -2.69 -1.24
CA SER A 70 -9.33 -1.39 -0.82
C SER A 70 -10.84 -1.49 -0.61
N GLU A 71 -11.41 -0.52 0.13
CA GLU A 71 -12.87 -0.42 0.29
C GLU A 71 -13.62 -0.31 -1.05
N PHE A 72 -12.96 0.24 -2.08
CA PHE A 72 -13.52 0.37 -3.42
C PHE A 72 -13.55 -0.97 -4.18
N ALA A 73 -12.69 -1.93 -3.84
CA ALA A 73 -12.67 -3.24 -4.48
C ALA A 73 -13.84 -4.13 -4.04
N GLU A 74 -14.35 -3.92 -2.82
CA GLU A 74 -15.52 -4.62 -2.29
C GLU A 74 -16.84 -4.01 -2.80
N ALA A 75 -16.86 -2.70 -3.07
CA ALA A 75 -18.05 -1.98 -3.56
C ALA A 75 -18.34 -2.15 -5.06
N THR A 76 -17.45 -2.81 -5.81
CA THR A 76 -17.60 -3.05 -7.27
C THR A 76 -17.93 -4.51 -7.61
N ALA A 77 -18.21 -5.33 -6.60
CA ALA A 77 -18.70 -6.71 -6.74
C ALA A 77 -20.22 -6.75 -6.54
#